data_AF-A0A6S6XJW5-F1
#
_entry.id   AF-A0A6S6XJW5-F1
#
_cell.length_a   1.000
_cell.length_b   1.000
_cell.length_c   1.000
_cell.angle_alpha   90.00
_cell.angle_beta   90.00
_cell.angle_gamma   90.00
#
_symmetry.space_group_name_H-M   'P 1'
#
loop_
_entity.id
_entity.type
_entity.pdbx_description
1 polymer ?
#
loop_
_entity_poly.entity_id
_entity_poly.type
_entity_poly.pdbx_seq_one_letter_code
_entity_poly.pdbx_strand_id
1 'polypeptide(L)'
;MPAFANPFQGNVERKLTKEELIQAVRLDIAGELEAIYLYDAHVQATDDEAAKKVLADIRDEEKAHIGELMTLLRTLDPKEAELFASGEAEVREMLDELGIAESAENPAGSASEPSTIGSLIGKE
;
A
#
# COMPACT_ATOMS: atom_id res chain seq x y z
N MET A 1 12.88 -7.74 16.78
CA MET A 1 14.23 -7.20 16.46
C MET A 1 14.96 -8.19 15.57
N PRO A 2 15.38 -7.78 14.36
CA PRO A 2 16.23 -8.59 13.49
C PRO A 2 17.55 -8.93 14.20
N ALA A 3 18.07 -10.15 13.99
CA ALA A 3 19.34 -10.62 14.55
C ALA A 3 20.38 -10.73 13.42
N PHE A 4 20.74 -9.56 12.86
CA PHE A 4 21.59 -9.41 11.66
C PHE A 4 22.95 -10.12 11.71
N ALA A 5 23.46 -10.48 12.89
CA ALA A 5 24.70 -11.26 13.02
C ALA A 5 24.57 -12.72 12.55
N ASN A 6 23.35 -13.25 12.40
CA ASN A 6 23.12 -14.59 11.88
C ASN A 6 22.75 -14.54 10.38
N PRO A 7 23.67 -14.92 9.46
CA PRO A 7 23.41 -14.86 8.02
C PRO A 7 22.35 -15.86 7.54
N PHE A 8 21.93 -16.80 8.39
CA PHE A 8 20.91 -17.80 8.06
C PHE A 8 19.54 -17.47 8.66
N GLN A 9 19.38 -16.36 9.38
CA GLN A 9 18.12 -16.06 10.08
C GLN A 9 16.90 -15.98 9.16
N GLY A 10 17.08 -15.53 7.91
CA GLY A 10 16.02 -15.43 6.91
C GLY A 10 15.81 -16.72 6.08
N ASN A 11 16.63 -17.76 6.29
CA ASN A 11 16.54 -19.01 5.55
C ASN A 11 15.91 -20.11 6.43
N VAL A 12 15.03 -20.90 5.83
CA VAL A 12 14.42 -22.09 6.43
C VAL A 12 14.77 -23.33 5.63
N GLU A 13 14.92 -24.48 6.30
CA GLU A 13 15.33 -25.74 5.65
C GLU A 13 14.28 -26.31 4.68
N ARG A 14 13.02 -25.89 4.83
CA ARG A 14 11.90 -26.27 3.97
C ARG A 14 11.19 -25.05 3.40
N LYS A 15 10.47 -25.23 2.29
CA LYS A 15 9.58 -24.19 1.76
C LYS A 15 8.36 -24.00 2.65
N LEU A 16 7.82 -22.78 2.66
CA LEU A 16 6.55 -22.47 3.29
C LEU A 16 5.42 -23.24 2.60
N THR A 17 4.44 -23.70 3.37
CA THR A 17 3.15 -24.11 2.78
C THR A 17 2.40 -22.88 2.28
N LYS A 18 1.28 -23.07 1.57
CA LYS A 18 0.46 -21.96 1.11
C LYS A 18 -0.07 -21.12 2.28
N GLU A 19 -0.53 -21.78 3.34
CA GLU A 19 -1.06 -21.14 4.54
C GLU A 19 0.02 -20.36 5.29
N GLU A 20 1.23 -20.92 5.39
CA GLU A 20 2.37 -20.23 6.00
C GLU A 20 2.85 -19.03 5.16
N LEU A 21 2.80 -19.13 3.83
CA LEU A 21 3.09 -18.01 2.94
C LEU A 21 2.08 -16.88 3.12
N ILE A 22 0.79 -17.19 3.25
CA ILE A 22 -0.25 -16.19 3.55
C ILE A 22 0.05 -15.48 4.89
N GLN A 23 0.43 -16.23 5.92
CA GLN A 23 0.86 -15.65 7.20
C GLN A 23 2.13 -14.78 7.06
N ALA A 24 3.09 -15.19 6.24
CA ALA A 24 4.29 -14.41 5.97
C ALA A 24 3.95 -13.08 5.28
N VAL A 25 3.05 -13.08 4.27
CA VAL A 25 2.61 -11.85 3.62
C VAL A 25 1.88 -10.90 4.59
N ARG A 26 1.09 -11.43 5.55
CA ARG A 26 0.50 -10.61 6.63
C ARG A 26 1.57 -9.97 7.52
N LEU A 27 2.66 -10.70 7.79
CA LEU A 27 3.79 -10.16 8.53
C LEU A 27 4.54 -9.09 7.73
N ASP A 28 4.71 -9.28 6.42
CA ASP A 28 5.34 -8.31 5.54
C ASP A 28 4.52 -6.99 5.50
N ILE A 29 3.19 -7.07 5.39
CA ILE A 29 2.29 -5.90 5.49
C ILE A 29 2.46 -5.18 6.83
N ALA A 30 2.54 -5.92 7.93
CA ALA A 30 2.77 -5.34 9.25
C ALA A 30 4.15 -4.65 9.34
N GLY A 31 5.16 -5.21 8.67
CA GLY A 31 6.49 -4.61 8.55
C GLY A 31 6.47 -3.27 7.83
N GLU A 32 5.73 -3.16 6.71
CA GLU A 32 5.60 -1.89 5.99
C GLU A 32 4.84 -0.83 6.81
N LEU A 33 3.79 -1.23 7.54
CA LEU A 33 3.10 -0.33 8.47
C LEU A 33 4.00 0.17 9.60
N GLU A 34 4.85 -0.71 10.15
CA GLU A 34 5.86 -0.33 11.16
C GLU A 34 6.88 0.64 10.54
N ALA A 35 7.35 0.39 9.32
CA ALA A 35 8.29 1.26 8.62
C ALA A 35 7.71 2.67 8.39
N ILE A 36 6.46 2.77 7.92
CA ILE A 36 5.74 4.06 7.77
C ILE A 36 5.73 4.81 9.10
N TYR A 37 5.30 4.14 10.18
CA TYR A 37 5.22 4.75 11.50
C TYR A 37 6.60 5.25 11.97
N LEU A 38 7.66 4.45 11.83
CA LEU A 38 9.01 4.80 12.25
C LEU A 38 9.58 5.97 11.46
N TYR A 39 9.49 5.93 10.13
CA TYR A 39 10.01 7.00 9.29
C TYR A 39 9.25 8.31 9.51
N ASP A 40 7.93 8.25 9.65
CA ASP A 40 7.13 9.44 9.93
C ASP A 40 7.51 10.07 11.27
N ALA A 41 7.66 9.25 12.32
CA ALA A 41 8.10 9.73 13.63
C ALA A 41 9.50 10.39 13.56
N HIS A 42 10.43 9.81 12.79
CA HIS A 42 11.77 10.39 12.63
C HIS A 42 11.76 11.69 11.82
N VAL A 43 10.92 11.80 10.78
CA VAL A 43 10.72 13.05 10.02
C VAL A 43 10.22 14.17 10.94
N GLN A 44 9.28 13.86 11.83
CA GLN A 44 8.76 14.83 12.81
C GLN A 44 9.78 15.21 13.90
N ALA A 45 10.70 14.30 14.23
CA ALA A 45 11.64 14.47 15.36
C ALA A 45 12.99 15.10 14.99
N THR A 46 13.32 15.21 13.70
CA THR A 46 14.61 15.77 13.24
C THR A 46 14.46 17.16 12.66
N ASP A 47 15.49 17.99 12.78
CA ASP A 47 15.62 19.27 12.07
C ASP A 47 16.55 19.19 10.85
N ASP A 48 17.19 18.04 10.61
CA ASP A 48 18.06 17.85 9.44
C ASP A 48 17.23 17.71 8.15
N GLU A 49 17.37 18.68 7.26
CA GLU A 49 16.56 18.76 6.03
C GLU A 49 16.88 17.64 5.03
N ALA A 50 18.11 17.12 5.01
CA ALA A 50 18.46 15.98 4.16
C ALA A 50 17.77 14.70 4.67
N ALA A 51 17.79 14.49 5.99
CA ALA A 51 17.09 13.37 6.62
C ALA A 51 15.58 13.45 6.37
N LYS A 52 14.94 14.61 6.59
CA LYS A 52 13.50 14.77 6.31
C LYS A 52 13.15 14.39 4.88
N LYS A 53 13.92 14.89 3.91
CA LYS A 53 13.64 14.64 2.49
C LYS A 53 13.72 13.15 2.16
N VAL A 54 14.78 12.47 2.60
CA VAL A 54 14.97 11.05 2.29
C VAL A 54 13.97 10.16 3.04
N LEU A 55 13.79 10.38 4.34
CA LEU A 55 12.90 9.55 5.16
C LEU A 55 11.43 9.71 4.76
N ALA A 56 11.00 10.91 4.37
CA ALA A 56 9.64 11.12 3.87
C ALA A 56 9.38 10.43 2.53
N ASP A 57 10.39 10.41 1.64
CA ASP A 57 10.35 9.72 0.35
C ASP A 57 10.19 8.20 0.56
N ILE A 58 11.07 7.61 1.39
CA ILE A 58 10.99 6.19 1.76
C ILE A 58 9.63 5.85 2.39
N ARG A 59 9.18 6.64 3.39
CA ARG A 59 7.86 6.45 4.03
C ARG A 59 6.72 6.38 3.01
N ASP A 60 6.75 7.24 1.99
CA ASP A 60 5.69 7.30 1.00
C ASP A 60 5.78 6.14 -0.02
N GLU A 61 6.98 5.61 -0.29
CA GLU A 61 7.17 4.36 -1.04
C GLU A 61 6.61 3.15 -0.29
N GLU A 62 6.79 3.04 1.04
CA GLU A 62 6.27 1.91 1.81
C GLU A 62 4.72 1.81 1.77
N LYS A 63 4.03 2.94 1.57
CA LYS A 63 2.56 2.93 1.36
C LYS A 63 2.19 2.22 0.05
N ALA A 64 3.01 2.34 -0.99
CA ALA A 64 2.82 1.63 -2.24
C ALA A 64 3.06 0.13 -2.04
N HIS A 65 4.10 -0.24 -1.29
CA HIS A 65 4.39 -1.64 -0.96
C HIS A 65 3.25 -2.32 -0.19
N ILE A 66 2.58 -1.61 0.73
CA ILE A 66 1.33 -2.11 1.35
C ILE A 66 0.28 -2.46 0.30
N GLY A 67 0.08 -1.60 -0.70
CA GLY A 67 -0.85 -1.86 -1.81
C GLY A 67 -0.49 -3.11 -2.62
N GLU A 68 0.81 -3.29 -2.92
CA GLU A 68 1.32 -4.48 -3.61
C GLU A 68 1.10 -5.76 -2.79
N LEU A 69 1.45 -5.73 -1.51
CA LEU A 69 1.31 -6.87 -0.60
C LEU A 69 -0.14 -7.22 -0.31
N MET A 70 -1.02 -6.22 -0.14
CA MET A 70 -2.46 -6.44 -0.01
C MET A 70 -3.06 -7.07 -1.27
N THR A 71 -2.58 -6.67 -2.46
CA THR A 71 -3.00 -7.28 -3.73
C THR A 71 -2.56 -8.75 -3.81
N LEU A 72 -1.32 -9.04 -3.39
CA LEU A 72 -0.84 -10.42 -3.29
C LEU A 72 -1.65 -11.23 -2.28
N LEU A 73 -1.93 -10.69 -1.09
CA LEU A 73 -2.71 -11.35 -0.05
C LEU A 73 -4.10 -11.75 -0.55
N ARG A 74 -4.82 -10.81 -1.19
CA ARG A 74 -6.13 -11.06 -1.82
C ARG A 74 -6.07 -12.14 -2.90
N THR A 75 -4.96 -12.21 -3.63
CA THR A 75 -4.73 -13.24 -4.65
C THR A 75 -4.51 -14.62 -4.04
N LEU A 76 -3.77 -14.70 -2.93
CA LEU A 76 -3.46 -15.96 -2.25
C LEU A 76 -4.62 -16.52 -1.44
N ASP A 77 -5.42 -15.63 -0.81
CA ASP A 77 -6.59 -15.94 0.02
C ASP A 77 -7.86 -15.19 -0.46
N PRO A 78 -8.56 -15.70 -1.50
CA PRO A 78 -9.76 -15.06 -2.02
C PRO A 78 -10.90 -14.96 -1.00
N LYS A 79 -10.94 -15.84 0.00
CA LYS A 79 -11.97 -15.80 1.04
C LYS A 79 -11.71 -14.63 2.00
N GLU A 80 -10.47 -14.39 2.37
CA GLU A 80 -10.12 -13.18 3.12
C GLU A 80 -10.40 -11.91 2.30
N ALA A 81 -10.20 -11.95 0.98
CA ALA A 81 -10.56 -10.83 0.11
C ALA A 81 -12.06 -10.48 0.15
N GLU A 82 -12.95 -11.48 0.21
CA GLU A 82 -14.40 -11.26 0.40
C GLU A 82 -14.69 -10.57 1.74
N LEU A 83 -13.99 -10.95 2.81
CA LEU A 83 -14.14 -10.32 4.13
C LEU A 83 -13.63 -8.88 4.13
N PHE A 84 -12.52 -8.59 3.43
CA PHE A 84 -12.06 -7.21 3.26
C PHE A 84 -13.08 -6.34 2.54
N ALA A 85 -13.66 -6.82 1.44
CA ALA A 85 -14.70 -6.09 0.71
C ALA A 85 -15.95 -5.84 1.58
N SER A 86 -16.35 -6.82 2.41
CA SER A 86 -17.43 -6.63 3.39
C SER A 86 -17.08 -5.54 4.40
N GLY A 87 -15.88 -5.56 4.98
CA GLY A 87 -15.43 -4.54 5.93
C GLY A 87 -15.35 -3.13 5.32
N GLU A 88 -14.90 -3.02 4.07
CA GLU A 88 -14.91 -1.75 3.32
C GLU A 88 -16.34 -1.23 3.13
N ALA A 89 -17.30 -2.11 2.81
CA ALA A 89 -18.71 -1.74 2.66
C ALA A 89 -19.35 -1.31 3.99
N GLU A 90 -19.05 -2.01 5.09
CA GLU A 90 -19.51 -1.64 6.44
C GLU A 90 -19.02 -0.24 6.83
N VAL A 91 -17.76 0.10 6.55
CA VAL A 91 -17.22 1.44 6.82
C VAL A 91 -17.89 2.50 5.96
N ARG A 92 -18.14 2.21 4.67
CA ARG A 92 -18.85 3.14 3.78
C ARG A 92 -20.24 3.49 4.31
N GLU A 93 -21.00 2.50 4.76
CA GLU A 93 -22.32 2.72 5.38
C GLU A 93 -22.21 3.62 6.62
N MET A 94 -21.24 3.36 7.51
CA MET A 94 -21.01 4.20 8.69
C MET A 94 -20.65 5.65 8.33
N LEU A 95 -19.87 5.88 7.27
CA LEU A 95 -19.51 7.22 6.82
C LEU A 95 -20.68 7.97 6.19
N ASP A 96 -21.53 7.26 5.42
CA ASP A 96 -22.74 7.82 4.82
C ASP A 96 -23.74 8.26 5.89
N GLU A 97 -23.90 7.48 6.96
CA GLU A 97 -24.73 7.87 8.12
C GLU A 97 -24.26 9.16 8.79
N LEU A 98 -22.94 9.42 8.77
CA LEU A 98 -22.34 10.65 9.29
C LEU A 98 -22.37 11.82 8.28
N GLY A 99 -22.86 11.60 7.06
CA GLY A 99 -22.85 12.59 5.99
C GLY A 99 -21.45 12.91 5.46
N ILE A 100 -20.48 12.02 5.68
CA ILE A 100 -19.13 12.13 5.15
C ILE A 100 -19.13 11.46 3.77
N ALA A 101 -19.31 12.26 2.72
CA ALA A 101 -19.25 11.74 1.35
C ALA A 101 -17.86 11.17 1.06
N GLU A 102 -17.79 9.95 0.52
CA GLU A 102 -16.57 9.44 -0.09
C GLU A 102 -16.15 10.41 -1.21
N SER A 103 -14.95 10.99 -1.11
CA SER A 103 -14.33 11.60 -2.26
C SER A 103 -14.07 10.48 -3.27
N ALA A 104 -14.84 10.46 -4.36
CA ALA A 104 -14.66 9.48 -5.43
C ALA A 104 -13.17 9.38 -5.78
N GLU A 105 -12.56 8.23 -5.48
CA GLU A 105 -11.21 7.94 -5.93
C GLU A 105 -11.24 7.94 -7.46
N ASN A 106 -10.63 8.94 -8.07
CA ASN A 106 -10.14 8.81 -9.43
C ASN A 106 -8.98 7.80 -9.35
N PRO A 107 -9.07 6.60 -9.92
CA PRO A 107 -7.88 5.80 -10.12
C PRO A 107 -6.99 6.61 -11.07
N ALA A 108 -5.83 7.06 -10.59
CA ALA A 108 -4.82 7.70 -11.40
C ALA A 108 -4.47 6.73 -12.56
N GLY A 109 -4.97 7.02 -13.76
CA GLY A 109 -4.83 6.12 -14.92
C GLY A 109 -5.65 6.45 -16.17
N SER A 110 -6.52 7.47 -16.16
CA SER A 110 -7.09 8.04 -17.38
C SER A 110 -6.55 9.45 -17.57
N ALA A 111 -5.37 9.57 -18.16
CA ALA A 111 -5.02 10.77 -18.90
C ALA A 111 -5.95 10.83 -20.12
N SER A 112 -7.17 11.32 -19.94
CA SER A 112 -7.91 11.90 -21.06
C SER A 112 -7.15 13.17 -21.43
N GLU A 113 -6.33 13.09 -22.48
CA GLU A 113 -5.76 14.29 -23.09
C GLU A 113 -6.90 15.28 -23.33
N PRO A 114 -6.76 16.56 -22.95
CA PRO A 114 -7.73 17.56 -23.37
C PRO A 114 -7.67 17.62 -24.90
N SER A 115 -8.76 17.25 -25.57
CA SER A 115 -8.89 17.41 -27.02
C SER A 115 -8.67 18.87 -27.37
N THR A 116 -7.47 19.19 -27.88
CA THR A 116 -7.21 20.53 -28.39
C THR A 116 -7.83 20.64 -29.77
N ILE A 117 -8.26 21.84 -30.14
CA ILE A 117 -9.02 22.15 -31.36
C ILE A 117 -8.25 21.80 -32.66
N GLY A 118 -6.97 21.42 -32.57
CA GLY A 118 -6.14 21.06 -33.72
C GLY A 118 -6.47 19.73 -34.41
N SER A 119 -7.20 18.81 -33.77
CA SER A 119 -7.39 17.44 -34.29
C SER A 119 -8.46 17.28 -35.38
N LEU A 120 -9.10 18.37 -35.84
CA LEU A 120 -10.20 18.34 -36.81
C LEU A 120 -9.88 18.95 -38.19
N ILE A 121 -8.62 19.28 -38.49
CA ILE A 121 -8.22 19.75 -39.82
C ILE A 121 -7.34 18.69 -40.47
N GLY A 122 -7.91 17.91 -41.40
CA GLY A 122 -7.10 17.03 -42.26
C GLY A 122 -7.71 15.73 -42.75
N LYS A 123 -9.03 15.63 -42.92
CA LYS A 123 -9.63 14.56 -43.72
C LYS A 123 -10.60 15.16 -44.75
N GLU A 124 -10.02 15.67 -45.82
CA GLU A 124 -10.64 15.73 -47.14
C GLU A 124 -9.83 14.84 -48.10
#